data_AF-A0A954NDZ2-F1
#
_entry.id   AF-A0A954NDZ2-F1
#
_cell.length_a   1.000
_cell.length_b   1.000
_cell.length_c   1.000
_cell.angle_alpha   90.00
_cell.angle_beta   90.00
_cell.angle_gamma   90.00
#
_symmetry.space_group_name_H-M   'P 1'
#
loop_
_entity.id
_entity.type
_entity.pdbx_description
1 polymer ?
#
loop_
_entity_poly.entity_id
_entity_poly.type
_entity_poly.pdbx_seq_one_letter_code
_entity_poly.pdbx_strand_id
1 'polypeptide(L)'
;MTDSLSFETPEFIAWCLVRECPVRGRFDLDDPLQTERRLKSLRAAAIGWMEGRVVEGWVVEPSFTNRDPVELRGFPLADVVDRWGGSAQLTELCGSCPANALQRSYEIDPANFDSRPTAWAGCMGLLPLNGPLASLPTELETLRESRAADLVRLASSSPPIDDAEWRRSDSAPPRCVWAEIWRSAPLAGDGAAAAHGLLSTAMARITWSTDKTTAASGNEPTSPVPLASRRDWLQLDAALRIASQSDPAISLAVAHLPAGAVNGRRWTWFERCQYCLATKQDRKRCQRCGLAGPPVNLSHRGARGERPYRRLADLLGVEEIRRLLQALEALRRDSSERTAAKAADRD
;
A
#
# COMPACT_ATOMS: atom_id res chain seq x y z
N MET A 1 25.93 -8.03 21.36
CA MET A 1 24.48 -7.78 21.55
C MET A 1 24.10 -6.72 20.54
N THR A 2 23.54 -7.11 19.40
CA THR A 2 23.03 -6.16 18.42
C THR A 2 21.78 -5.51 18.99
N ASP A 3 21.82 -4.21 19.24
CA ASP A 3 20.60 -3.44 19.49
C ASP A 3 19.62 -3.75 18.37
N SER A 4 18.55 -4.46 18.72
CA SER A 4 17.46 -4.70 17.79
C SER A 4 16.82 -3.33 17.55
N LEU A 5 17.18 -2.71 16.43
CA LEU A 5 16.55 -1.49 15.95
C LEU A 5 15.03 -1.73 15.90
N SER A 6 14.31 -1.11 16.84
CA SER A 6 12.86 -1.05 16.79
C SER A 6 12.45 0.11 15.90
N PHE A 7 11.55 -0.13 14.96
CA PHE A 7 10.98 0.95 14.15
C PHE A 7 9.46 0.99 14.33
N GLU A 8 8.90 2.20 14.28
CA GLU A 8 7.47 2.39 14.33
C GLU A 8 6.86 2.25 12.93
N THR A 9 5.66 1.69 12.89
CA THR A 9 4.83 1.60 11.68
C THR A 9 3.63 2.52 11.87
N PRO A 10 3.28 3.36 10.88
CA PRO A 10 2.05 4.15 10.94
C PRO A 10 0.83 3.23 10.90
N GLU A 11 -0.35 3.80 11.06
CA GLU A 11 -1.57 3.13 10.62
C GLU A 11 -1.51 2.91 9.10
N PHE A 12 -2.15 1.86 8.60
CA PHE A 12 -2.24 1.65 7.16
C PHE A 12 -3.47 0.84 6.78
N ILE A 13 -3.90 1.01 5.53
CA ILE A 13 -4.95 0.20 4.92
C ILE A 13 -4.27 -0.87 4.07
N ALA A 14 -4.59 -2.13 4.31
CA ALA A 14 -4.23 -3.22 3.41
C ALA A 14 -5.44 -3.60 2.57
N TRP A 15 -5.27 -3.79 1.27
CA TRP A 15 -6.37 -4.11 0.37
C TRP A 15 -5.98 -5.20 -0.63
N CYS A 16 -6.98 -5.94 -1.13
CA CYS A 16 -6.83 -6.81 -2.27
C CYS A 16 -8.13 -6.92 -3.09
N LEU A 17 -7.98 -7.10 -4.39
CA LEU A 17 -9.09 -7.39 -5.29
C LEU A 17 -9.38 -8.89 -5.23
N VAL A 18 -10.55 -9.24 -4.72
CA VAL A 18 -11.06 -10.60 -4.57
C VAL A 18 -11.51 -11.10 -5.93
N ARG A 19 -10.85 -12.16 -6.41
CA ARG A 19 -11.27 -12.96 -7.57
C ARG A 19 -10.47 -14.25 -7.61
N GLU A 20 -11.00 -15.25 -8.31
CA GLU A 20 -10.24 -16.46 -8.62
C GLU A 20 -9.04 -16.12 -9.51
N CYS A 21 -7.87 -16.66 -9.14
CA CYS A 21 -6.63 -16.41 -9.85
C CYS A 21 -5.63 -17.55 -9.58
N PRO A 22 -5.04 -18.17 -10.62
CA PRO A 22 -4.04 -19.24 -10.44
C PRO A 22 -2.83 -18.81 -9.58
N VAL A 23 -2.41 -17.54 -9.69
CA VAL A 23 -1.28 -16.99 -8.91
C VAL A 23 -1.61 -16.94 -7.41
N ARG A 24 -2.86 -16.59 -7.06
CA ARG A 24 -3.36 -16.55 -5.68
C ARG A 24 -3.72 -17.92 -5.12
N GLY A 25 -4.11 -18.86 -5.98
CA GLY A 25 -4.63 -20.16 -5.56
C GLY A 25 -6.02 -20.03 -4.91
N ARG A 26 -6.42 -21.06 -4.15
CA ARG A 26 -7.76 -21.20 -3.54
C ARG A 26 -7.87 -20.66 -2.10
N PHE A 27 -6.94 -19.83 -1.64
CA PHE A 27 -6.88 -19.42 -0.23
C PHE A 27 -7.61 -18.09 -0.01
N ASP A 28 -8.32 -17.99 1.12
CA ASP A 28 -9.02 -16.81 1.70
C ASP A 28 -8.87 -15.54 0.87
N LEU A 29 -9.65 -15.50 -0.23
CA LEU A 29 -9.48 -14.49 -1.28
C LEU A 29 -9.85 -13.08 -0.79
N ASP A 30 -10.45 -12.97 0.38
CA ASP A 30 -10.88 -11.76 1.05
C ASP A 30 -10.00 -11.38 2.26
N ASP A 31 -8.85 -12.05 2.49
CA ASP A 31 -7.84 -11.59 3.46
C ASP A 31 -6.71 -10.82 2.73
N PRO A 32 -6.68 -9.47 2.82
CA PRO A 32 -5.62 -8.67 2.22
C PRO A 32 -4.23 -9.02 2.73
N LEU A 33 -4.10 -9.46 3.99
CA LEU A 33 -2.83 -9.76 4.62
C LEU A 33 -2.30 -11.11 4.20
N GLN A 34 -3.17 -12.10 4.06
CA GLN A 34 -2.78 -13.39 3.50
C GLN A 34 -2.41 -13.24 2.02
N THR A 35 -3.18 -12.45 1.27
CA THR A 35 -2.89 -12.12 -0.13
C THR A 35 -1.54 -11.40 -0.26
N GLU A 36 -1.29 -10.39 0.58
CA GLU A 36 -0.02 -9.68 0.64
C GLU A 36 1.13 -10.64 0.92
N ARG A 37 1.04 -11.48 1.96
CA ARG A 37 2.09 -12.47 2.29
C ARG A 37 2.44 -13.38 1.12
N ARG A 38 1.43 -13.80 0.36
CA ARG A 38 1.63 -14.69 -0.78
C ARG A 38 2.29 -13.98 -1.96
N LEU A 39 1.87 -12.75 -2.23
CA LEU A 39 2.22 -12.03 -3.44
C LEU A 39 3.31 -10.97 -3.26
N LYS A 40 3.74 -10.66 -2.03
CA LYS A 40 4.69 -9.57 -1.73
C LYS A 40 5.98 -9.67 -2.55
N SER A 41 6.59 -10.85 -2.62
CA SER A 41 7.82 -11.05 -3.40
C SER A 41 7.62 -10.85 -4.89
N LEU A 42 6.51 -11.37 -5.43
CA LEU A 42 6.15 -11.20 -6.83
C LEU A 42 5.87 -9.73 -7.17
N ARG A 43 5.17 -9.03 -6.28
CA ARG A 43 4.92 -7.59 -6.41
C ARG A 43 6.24 -6.81 -6.35
N ALA A 44 7.12 -7.10 -5.41
CA ALA A 44 8.43 -6.46 -5.31
C ALA A 44 9.25 -6.67 -6.60
N ALA A 45 9.18 -7.86 -7.19
CA ALA A 45 9.80 -8.17 -8.49
C ALA A 45 9.20 -7.33 -9.63
N ALA A 46 7.87 -7.29 -9.75
CA ALA A 46 7.20 -6.48 -10.77
C ALA A 46 7.53 -4.99 -10.63
N ILE A 47 7.50 -4.46 -9.40
CA ILE A 47 7.86 -3.07 -9.14
C ILE A 47 9.32 -2.81 -9.50
N GLY A 48 10.24 -3.72 -9.14
CA GLY A 48 11.64 -3.63 -9.53
C GLY A 48 11.84 -3.63 -11.03
N TRP A 49 11.11 -4.46 -11.76
CA TRP A 49 11.14 -4.51 -13.21
C TRP A 49 10.66 -3.20 -13.82
N MET A 50 9.50 -2.70 -13.40
CA MET A 50 8.94 -1.43 -13.88
C MET A 50 9.86 -0.25 -13.60
N GLU A 51 10.50 -0.23 -12.43
CA GLU A 51 11.44 0.83 -12.03
C GLU A 51 12.85 0.65 -12.63
N GLY A 52 13.09 -0.36 -13.48
CA GLY A 52 14.40 -0.60 -14.08
C GLY A 52 15.48 -1.02 -13.09
N ARG A 53 15.08 -1.62 -11.96
CA ARG A 53 15.97 -2.14 -10.90
C ARG A 53 16.29 -3.62 -11.06
N VAL A 54 16.09 -4.18 -12.26
CA VAL A 54 16.45 -5.56 -12.59
C VAL A 54 17.72 -5.54 -13.40
N VAL A 55 18.80 -6.08 -12.83
CA VAL A 55 20.15 -6.05 -13.42
C VAL A 55 20.73 -7.45 -13.30
N GLU A 56 21.16 -8.02 -14.43
CA GLU A 56 21.76 -9.37 -14.48
C GLU A 56 20.90 -10.43 -13.75
N GLY A 57 19.58 -10.30 -13.83
CA GLY A 57 18.63 -11.22 -13.17
C GLY A 57 18.38 -10.93 -11.68
N TRP A 58 18.97 -9.89 -11.11
CA TRP A 58 18.76 -9.47 -9.72
C TRP A 58 17.83 -8.27 -9.62
N VAL A 59 16.86 -8.35 -8.71
CA VAL A 59 16.03 -7.22 -8.32
C VAL A 59 16.68 -6.53 -7.12
N VAL A 60 17.05 -5.26 -7.30
CA VAL A 60 17.77 -4.47 -6.27
C VAL A 60 16.81 -3.58 -5.49
N GLU A 61 16.97 -3.43 -4.18
CA GLU A 61 16.08 -2.62 -3.32
C GLU A 61 15.99 -1.14 -3.75
N PRO A 62 14.82 -0.47 -3.66
CA PRO A 62 14.67 0.94 -4.03
C PRO A 62 15.56 1.89 -3.22
N SER A 63 15.76 1.61 -1.93
CA SER A 63 16.47 2.45 -0.96
C SER A 63 17.99 2.44 -1.09
N PHE A 64 18.52 2.16 -2.29
CA PHE A 64 19.95 2.18 -2.57
C PHE A 64 20.54 3.61 -2.67
N THR A 65 20.14 4.50 -1.74
CA THR A 65 20.79 5.78 -1.51
C THR A 65 22.16 5.58 -0.87
N ASN A 66 22.32 4.50 -0.10
CA ASN A 66 23.61 4.08 0.43
C ASN A 66 24.38 3.34 -0.66
N ARG A 67 25.51 3.90 -1.12
CA ARG A 67 26.39 3.29 -2.13
C ARG A 67 27.28 2.19 -1.57
N ASP A 68 27.18 1.89 -0.27
CA ASP A 68 27.94 0.83 0.37
C ASP A 68 27.58 -0.55 -0.22
N PRO A 69 28.52 -1.24 -0.89
CA PRO A 69 28.32 -2.59 -1.39
C PRO A 69 27.82 -3.59 -0.34
N VAL A 70 28.22 -3.41 0.93
CA VAL A 70 27.90 -4.34 2.03
C VAL A 70 26.44 -4.23 2.45
N GLU A 71 25.85 -3.04 2.33
CA GLU A 71 24.45 -2.78 2.66
C GLU A 71 23.53 -2.88 1.43
N LEU A 72 24.05 -3.24 0.25
CA LEU A 72 23.24 -3.51 -0.93
C LEU A 72 22.31 -4.70 -0.68
N ARG A 73 21.02 -4.48 -0.95
CA ARG A 73 20.00 -5.51 -0.79
C ARG A 73 19.30 -5.82 -2.09
N GLY A 74 18.94 -7.08 -2.25
CA GLY A 74 18.28 -7.57 -3.44
C GLY A 74 17.84 -9.02 -3.29
N PHE A 75 17.37 -9.57 -4.40
CA PHE A 75 17.01 -10.97 -4.52
C PHE A 75 17.07 -11.38 -6.00
N PRO A 76 17.36 -12.66 -6.31
CA PRO A 76 17.33 -13.14 -7.67
C PRO A 76 15.88 -13.22 -8.15
N LEU A 77 15.62 -12.71 -9.35
CA LEU A 77 14.28 -12.67 -9.94
C LEU A 77 13.72 -14.09 -10.12
N ALA A 78 14.57 -15.02 -10.57
CA ALA A 78 14.23 -16.42 -10.83
C ALA A 78 13.60 -17.10 -9.60
N ASP A 79 14.22 -16.98 -8.42
CA ASP A 79 13.70 -17.55 -7.15
C ASP A 79 12.26 -17.11 -6.83
N VAL A 80 11.89 -15.92 -7.30
CA VAL A 80 10.53 -15.43 -7.16
C VAL A 80 9.66 -16.01 -8.27
N VAL A 81 9.97 -15.77 -9.54
CA VAL A 81 9.05 -16.09 -10.65
C VAL A 81 8.88 -17.57 -10.94
N ASP A 82 9.90 -18.40 -10.67
CA ASP A 82 9.90 -19.83 -11.00
C ASP A 82 8.80 -20.60 -10.28
N ARG A 83 8.43 -20.15 -9.07
CA ARG A 83 7.29 -20.69 -8.32
C ARG A 83 5.97 -20.66 -9.11
N TRP A 84 5.85 -19.76 -10.08
CA TRP A 84 4.66 -19.56 -10.90
C TRP A 84 4.88 -19.92 -12.38
N GLY A 85 5.89 -20.74 -12.70
CA GLY A 85 6.19 -21.14 -14.07
C GLY A 85 6.99 -20.11 -14.86
N GLY A 86 7.64 -19.17 -14.16
CA GLY A 86 8.52 -18.16 -14.75
C GLY A 86 7.79 -16.90 -15.24
N SER A 87 8.58 -15.92 -15.68
CA SER A 87 8.10 -14.59 -16.08
C SER A 87 7.10 -14.61 -17.24
N ALA A 88 7.25 -15.54 -18.20
CA ALA A 88 6.36 -15.65 -19.35
C ALA A 88 4.93 -16.04 -18.92
N GLN A 89 4.80 -17.09 -18.12
CA GLN A 89 3.52 -17.54 -17.56
C GLN A 89 2.87 -16.44 -16.72
N LEU A 90 3.66 -15.74 -15.87
CA LEU A 90 3.14 -14.62 -15.07
C LEU A 90 2.63 -13.47 -15.93
N THR A 91 3.32 -13.18 -17.03
CA THR A 91 2.93 -12.13 -17.98
C THR A 91 1.63 -12.49 -18.69
N GLU A 92 1.47 -13.74 -19.09
CA GLU A 92 0.20 -14.24 -19.64
C GLU A 92 -0.95 -14.12 -18.63
N LEU A 93 -0.71 -14.52 -17.37
CA LEU A 93 -1.73 -14.53 -16.32
C LEU A 93 -2.09 -13.13 -15.82
N CYS A 94 -1.13 -12.21 -15.73
CA CYS A 94 -1.31 -10.90 -15.09
C CYS A 94 -1.40 -9.74 -16.10
N GLY A 95 -0.80 -9.84 -17.30
CA GLY A 95 -0.66 -8.74 -18.25
C GLY A 95 -1.97 -8.20 -18.83
N SER A 96 -3.01 -9.04 -18.86
CA SER A 96 -4.38 -8.67 -19.26
C SER A 96 -5.38 -8.78 -18.11
N CYS A 97 -4.90 -8.99 -16.88
CA CYS A 97 -5.78 -9.23 -15.74
C CYS A 97 -6.56 -7.96 -15.36
N PRO A 98 -7.90 -7.96 -15.39
CA PRO A 98 -8.70 -6.79 -15.01
C PRO A 98 -8.50 -6.35 -13.55
N ALA A 99 -8.03 -7.25 -12.68
CA ALA A 99 -7.71 -6.93 -11.29
C ALA A 99 -6.29 -6.37 -11.10
N ASN A 100 -5.57 -6.03 -12.16
CA ASN A 100 -4.21 -5.53 -12.08
C ASN A 100 -4.19 -4.00 -11.89
N ALA A 101 -4.52 -3.54 -10.67
CA ALA A 101 -4.55 -2.11 -10.36
C ALA A 101 -3.17 -1.44 -10.52
N LEU A 102 -2.09 -2.18 -10.33
CA LEU A 102 -0.73 -1.69 -10.52
C LEU A 102 -0.47 -1.24 -11.95
N GLN A 103 -0.91 -2.01 -12.95
CA GLN A 103 -0.80 -1.65 -14.36
C GLN A 103 -1.46 -0.29 -14.65
N ARG A 104 -2.71 -0.12 -14.20
CA ARG A 104 -3.49 1.12 -14.41
C ARG A 104 -2.92 2.32 -13.66
N SER A 105 -2.27 2.11 -12.50
CA SER A 105 -1.69 3.22 -11.73
C SER A 105 -0.48 3.85 -12.43
N TYR A 106 0.22 3.10 -13.28
CA TYR A 106 1.40 3.56 -14.02
C TYR A 106 1.08 4.11 -15.41
N GLU A 107 -0.03 3.71 -16.02
CA GLU A 107 -0.54 4.28 -17.28
C GLU A 107 -0.84 5.78 -17.18
N ILE A 108 -0.95 6.34 -15.97
CA ILE A 108 -1.21 7.76 -15.71
C ILE A 108 -0.01 8.67 -16.06
N ASP A 109 1.21 8.12 -16.20
CA ASP A 109 2.37 8.85 -16.75
C ASP A 109 2.85 8.25 -18.09
N PRO A 110 2.18 8.58 -19.20
CA PRO A 110 2.52 8.04 -20.53
C PRO A 110 3.88 8.51 -21.05
N ALA A 111 4.52 9.52 -20.45
CA ALA A 111 5.81 10.04 -20.92
C ALA A 111 7.00 9.08 -20.65
N ASN A 112 6.86 8.20 -19.66
CA ASN A 112 7.90 7.28 -19.21
C ASN A 112 7.66 5.80 -19.57
N PHE A 113 6.56 5.51 -20.27
CA PHE A 113 6.08 4.14 -20.48
C PHE A 113 6.48 3.55 -21.84
N ASP A 114 7.78 3.61 -22.18
CA ASP A 114 8.29 2.85 -23.32
C ASP A 114 8.43 1.37 -22.93
N SER A 115 7.53 0.54 -23.49
CA SER A 115 7.69 -0.91 -23.73
C SER A 115 7.92 -1.88 -22.54
N ARG A 116 7.59 -1.53 -21.29
CA ARG A 116 7.74 -2.46 -20.14
C ARG A 116 6.41 -2.94 -19.53
N PRO A 117 5.63 -3.85 -20.15
CA PRO A 117 4.36 -4.29 -19.59
C PRO A 117 4.51 -5.63 -18.87
N THR A 118 4.97 -5.60 -17.62
CA THR A 118 4.83 -6.74 -16.70
C THR A 118 4.50 -6.28 -15.29
N ALA A 119 3.35 -5.63 -15.13
CA ALA A 119 2.76 -5.48 -13.80
C ALA A 119 2.29 -6.87 -13.35
N TRP A 120 2.97 -7.49 -12.38
CA TRP A 120 2.49 -8.71 -11.73
C TRP A 120 1.99 -8.40 -10.33
N ALA A 121 1.04 -9.21 -9.84
CA ALA A 121 0.49 -9.08 -8.48
C ALA A 121 -0.02 -7.66 -8.14
N GLY A 122 -0.60 -6.96 -9.13
CA GLY A 122 -1.20 -5.64 -8.93
C GLY A 122 -2.56 -5.63 -8.23
N CYS A 123 -3.08 -6.81 -7.86
CA CYS A 123 -4.38 -6.99 -7.21
C CYS A 123 -4.35 -6.85 -5.68
N MET A 124 -3.29 -6.29 -5.11
CA MET A 124 -3.20 -5.99 -3.68
C MET A 124 -2.43 -4.70 -3.45
N GLY A 125 -2.41 -4.19 -2.23
CA GLY A 125 -1.56 -3.07 -1.88
C GLY A 125 -1.68 -2.67 -0.41
N LEU A 126 -0.82 -1.74 -0.03
CA LEU A 126 -0.81 -1.13 1.29
C LEU A 126 -0.85 0.38 1.08
N LEU A 127 -1.64 1.08 1.89
CA LEU A 127 -1.70 2.54 1.94
C LEU A 127 -1.33 3.00 3.35
N PRO A 128 -0.07 3.39 3.57
CA PRO A 128 0.35 4.02 4.82
C PRO A 128 -0.39 5.34 5.07
N LEU A 129 -0.94 5.51 6.26
CA LEU A 129 -1.61 6.73 6.71
C LEU A 129 -0.60 7.60 7.46
N ASN A 130 0.35 8.14 6.71
CA ASN A 130 1.41 9.01 7.19
C ASN A 130 1.47 10.31 6.38
N GLY A 131 2.17 11.32 6.92
CA GLY A 131 2.28 12.64 6.29
C GLY A 131 0.90 13.21 5.97
N PRO A 132 0.63 13.63 4.71
CA PRO A 132 -0.68 14.18 4.32
C PRO A 132 -1.84 13.21 4.48
N LEU A 133 -1.59 11.89 4.38
CA LEU A 133 -2.64 10.87 4.49
C LEU A 133 -3.05 10.59 5.93
N ALA A 134 -2.31 11.10 6.92
CA ALA A 134 -2.65 10.91 8.33
C ALA A 134 -3.99 11.56 8.72
N SER A 135 -4.42 12.61 8.00
CA SER A 135 -5.71 13.28 8.23
C SER A 135 -6.88 12.64 7.49
N LEU A 136 -6.64 11.70 6.56
CA LEU A 136 -7.69 11.08 5.73
C LEU A 136 -8.87 10.53 6.56
N PRO A 137 -8.66 9.85 7.71
CA PRO A 137 -9.77 9.41 8.54
C PRO A 137 -10.62 10.58 9.07
N THR A 138 -9.98 11.67 9.51
CA THR A 138 -10.67 12.86 10.01
C THR A 138 -11.46 13.55 8.90
N GLU A 139 -10.86 13.69 7.71
CA GLU A 139 -11.54 14.28 6.54
C GLU A 139 -12.81 13.51 6.16
N LEU A 140 -12.78 12.18 6.25
CA LEU A 140 -13.95 11.35 6.00
C LEU A 140 -15.04 11.52 7.07
N GLU A 141 -14.68 11.67 8.34
CA GLU A 141 -15.65 11.99 9.39
C GLU A 141 -16.25 13.39 9.21
N THR A 142 -15.48 14.38 8.74
CA THR A 142 -16.02 15.70 8.40
C THR A 142 -16.98 15.65 7.21
N LEU A 143 -16.65 14.84 6.18
CA LEU A 143 -17.51 14.66 5.02
C LEU A 143 -18.84 14.01 5.36
N ARG A 144 -18.87 13.14 6.37
CA ARG A 144 -20.07 12.47 6.85
C ARG A 144 -21.21 13.45 7.13
N GLU A 145 -20.90 14.53 7.84
CA GLU A 145 -21.88 15.54 8.27
C GLU A 145 -22.56 16.18 7.07
N SER A 146 -21.88 16.20 5.91
CA SER A 146 -22.36 16.77 4.65
C SER A 146 -22.96 15.76 3.65
N ARG A 147 -22.72 14.44 3.80
CA ARG A 147 -23.05 13.41 2.78
C ARG A 147 -23.71 12.15 3.36
N ALA A 148 -24.67 12.33 4.27
CA ALA A 148 -25.39 11.23 4.90
C ALA A 148 -25.99 10.20 3.90
N ALA A 149 -26.43 10.63 2.73
CA ALA A 149 -27.04 9.74 1.72
C ALA A 149 -26.04 8.74 1.08
N ASP A 150 -24.79 9.15 0.84
CA ASP A 150 -23.76 8.27 0.26
C ASP A 150 -23.35 7.18 1.27
N LEU A 151 -23.40 7.52 2.57
CA LEU A 151 -23.10 6.61 3.67
C LEU A 151 -24.19 5.57 3.91
N VAL A 152 -25.46 5.94 3.72
CA VAL A 152 -26.57 4.98 3.78
C VAL A 152 -26.38 3.87 2.73
N ARG A 153 -25.83 4.17 1.55
CA ARG A 153 -25.53 3.16 0.52
C ARG A 153 -24.43 2.19 0.96
N LEU A 154 -23.34 2.71 1.53
CA LEU A 154 -22.24 1.88 2.09
C LEU A 154 -22.72 0.99 3.24
N ALA A 155 -23.55 1.55 4.11
CA ALA A 155 -24.13 0.81 5.24
C ALA A 155 -25.08 -0.30 4.77
N SER A 156 -25.79 -0.10 3.66
CA SER A 156 -26.73 -1.08 3.10
C SER A 156 -26.04 -2.26 2.42
N SER A 157 -24.78 -2.12 1.99
CA SER A 157 -23.99 -3.22 1.41
C SER A 157 -23.17 -4.00 2.43
N SER A 158 -23.12 -3.54 3.69
CA SER A 158 -22.42 -4.24 4.76
C SER A 158 -23.38 -5.21 5.45
N PRO A 159 -22.94 -6.43 5.85
CA PRO A 159 -23.76 -7.29 6.68
C PRO A 159 -24.14 -6.51 7.96
N PRO A 160 -25.38 -6.67 8.45
CA PRO A 160 -25.76 -6.05 9.71
C PRO A 160 -24.76 -6.51 10.77
N ILE A 161 -24.02 -5.55 11.33
CA ILE A 161 -23.28 -5.77 12.58
C ILE A 161 -24.30 -6.34 13.55
N ASP A 162 -23.94 -7.36 14.35
CA ASP A 162 -24.84 -7.92 15.36
C ASP A 162 -25.31 -6.81 16.30
N ASP A 163 -26.47 -6.27 15.95
CA ASP A 163 -27.03 -5.03 16.43
C ASP A 163 -27.58 -5.20 17.86
N ALA A 164 -27.62 -6.43 18.39
CA ALA A 164 -28.17 -6.71 19.71
C ALA A 164 -27.36 -6.04 20.83
N GLU A 165 -26.05 -5.85 20.65
CA GLU A 165 -25.20 -5.09 21.58
C GLU A 165 -25.24 -3.58 21.30
N TRP A 166 -25.40 -3.20 20.03
CA TRP A 166 -25.41 -1.79 19.59
C TRP A 166 -26.73 -1.06 19.90
N ARG A 167 -27.87 -1.74 19.78
CA ARG A 167 -29.23 -1.20 20.01
C ARG A 167 -29.64 -1.13 21.49
N ARG A 168 -28.92 -1.80 22.40
CA ARG A 168 -29.20 -1.75 23.85
C ARG A 168 -28.79 -0.44 24.54
N SER A 169 -28.15 0.46 23.80
CA SER A 169 -27.83 1.81 24.26
C SER A 169 -28.75 2.82 23.57
N ASP A 170 -29.63 3.48 24.32
CA ASP A 170 -30.37 4.68 23.87
C ASP A 170 -29.44 5.86 23.51
N SER A 171 -28.14 5.66 23.66
CA SER A 171 -27.04 6.55 23.26
C SER A 171 -26.12 5.88 22.23
N ALA A 172 -26.70 5.09 21.31
CA ALA A 172 -25.97 4.41 20.25
C ALA A 172 -25.07 5.43 19.52
N PRO A 173 -23.75 5.32 19.67
CA PRO A 173 -22.90 6.42 19.31
C PRO A 173 -22.75 6.44 17.78
N PRO A 174 -22.55 7.62 17.17
CA PRO A 174 -22.66 7.78 15.73
C PRO A 174 -21.69 6.85 14.98
N ARG A 175 -22.23 6.05 14.05
CA ARG A 175 -21.50 5.14 13.14
C ARG A 175 -20.22 5.78 12.56
N CYS A 176 -19.03 5.36 12.98
CA CYS A 176 -17.77 5.93 12.47
C CYS A 176 -17.58 5.54 10.99
N VAL A 177 -17.66 6.51 10.08
CA VAL A 177 -17.59 6.30 8.63
C VAL A 177 -16.30 5.61 8.24
N TRP A 178 -15.18 6.06 8.83
CA TRP A 178 -13.89 5.44 8.63
C TRP A 178 -13.93 3.94 8.98
N ALA A 179 -14.52 3.59 10.13
CA ALA A 179 -14.62 2.20 10.54
C ALA A 179 -15.55 1.38 9.62
N GLU A 180 -16.62 1.97 9.11
CA GLU A 180 -17.58 1.29 8.24
C GLU A 180 -16.97 0.88 6.89
N ILE A 181 -16.22 1.79 6.25
CA ILE A 181 -15.58 1.51 4.94
C ILE A 181 -14.60 0.33 5.04
N TRP A 182 -13.92 0.14 6.18
CA TRP A 182 -12.85 -0.85 6.33
C TRP A 182 -13.21 -2.10 7.14
N ARG A 183 -14.43 -2.17 7.67
CA ARG A 183 -14.97 -3.37 8.36
C ARG A 183 -16.03 -4.09 7.53
N SER A 184 -16.39 -3.54 6.36
CA SER A 184 -17.41 -4.12 5.49
C SER A 184 -16.94 -5.45 4.91
N ALA A 185 -17.92 -6.22 4.44
CA ALA A 185 -17.66 -7.27 3.45
C ALA A 185 -16.91 -6.68 2.23
N PRO A 186 -16.27 -7.52 1.39
CA PRO A 186 -15.62 -7.06 0.17
C PRO A 186 -16.53 -6.12 -0.64
N LEU A 187 -16.02 -4.92 -0.95
CA LEU A 187 -16.76 -3.87 -1.64
C LEU A 187 -16.93 -4.22 -3.11
N ALA A 188 -18.16 -4.16 -3.62
CA ALA A 188 -18.47 -4.39 -5.03
C ALA A 188 -19.53 -3.41 -5.53
N GLY A 189 -19.56 -3.15 -6.84
CA GLY A 189 -20.59 -2.33 -7.48
C GLY A 189 -20.77 -0.96 -6.82
N ASP A 190 -22.00 -0.65 -6.42
CA ASP A 190 -22.37 0.62 -5.78
C ASP A 190 -21.62 0.89 -4.47
N GLY A 191 -21.31 -0.14 -3.69
CA GLY A 191 -20.53 0.01 -2.45
C GLY A 191 -19.10 0.47 -2.73
N ALA A 192 -18.45 -0.13 -3.73
CA ALA A 192 -17.12 0.28 -4.19
C ALA A 192 -17.16 1.70 -4.82
N ALA A 193 -18.21 2.02 -5.58
CA ALA A 193 -18.38 3.33 -6.19
C ALA A 193 -18.57 4.44 -5.13
N ALA A 194 -19.36 4.18 -4.09
CA ALA A 194 -19.55 5.11 -2.98
C ALA A 194 -18.24 5.33 -2.19
N ALA A 195 -17.51 4.25 -1.88
CA ALA A 195 -16.20 4.35 -1.23
C ALA A 195 -15.20 5.16 -2.06
N HIS A 196 -15.14 4.92 -3.38
CA HIS A 196 -14.34 5.71 -4.32
C HIS A 196 -14.71 7.19 -4.28
N GLY A 197 -15.99 7.53 -4.38
CA GLY A 197 -16.44 8.93 -4.35
C GLY A 197 -16.06 9.65 -3.06
N LEU A 198 -16.23 8.99 -1.91
CA LEU A 198 -15.87 9.57 -0.61
C LEU A 198 -14.36 9.75 -0.46
N LEU A 199 -13.58 8.72 -0.76
CA LEU A 199 -12.12 8.77 -0.63
C LEU A 199 -11.53 9.80 -1.60
N SER A 200 -11.95 9.83 -2.86
CA SER A 200 -11.50 10.83 -3.83
C SER A 200 -11.85 12.26 -3.40
N THR A 201 -13.02 12.47 -2.79
CA THR A 201 -13.40 13.78 -2.24
C THR A 201 -12.50 14.17 -1.05
N ALA A 202 -12.26 13.25 -0.12
CA ALA A 202 -11.39 13.49 1.03
C ALA A 202 -9.94 13.78 0.58
N MET A 203 -9.44 13.01 -0.37
CA MET A 203 -8.11 13.16 -0.95
C MET A 203 -7.91 14.50 -1.68
N ALA A 204 -8.96 15.05 -2.29
CA ALA A 204 -8.92 16.37 -2.91
C ALA A 204 -8.80 17.51 -1.87
N ARG A 205 -9.18 17.28 -0.61
CA ARG A 205 -9.03 18.23 0.50
C ARG A 205 -7.67 18.14 1.18
N ILE A 206 -6.98 17.02 1.05
CA ILE A 206 -5.65 16.84 1.58
C ILE A 206 -4.68 17.73 0.78
N THR A 207 -4.10 18.71 1.46
CA THR A 207 -3.08 19.58 0.88
C THR A 207 -1.78 18.81 0.68
N TRP A 208 -1.43 18.57 -0.58
CA TRP A 208 -0.13 18.02 -0.95
C TRP A 208 0.87 19.17 -0.97
N SER A 209 1.64 19.35 0.09
CA SER A 209 2.77 20.28 0.02
C SER A 209 3.79 19.69 -0.97
N THR A 210 3.96 20.38 -2.10
CA THR A 210 5.00 20.09 -3.09
C THR A 210 6.25 20.94 -2.86
N ASP A 211 6.41 21.56 -1.69
CA ASP A 211 7.49 22.52 -1.46
C ASP A 211 8.86 21.86 -1.63
N LYS A 212 9.48 22.15 -2.79
CA LYS A 212 10.90 21.92 -3.07
C LYS A 212 11.78 23.02 -2.46
N THR A 213 11.22 23.90 -1.65
CA THR A 213 11.78 25.23 -1.34
C THR A 213 12.69 25.28 -0.11
N THR A 214 13.10 24.13 0.44
CA THR A 214 14.00 24.05 1.61
C THR A 214 15.43 23.59 1.28
N ALA A 215 15.96 23.99 0.12
CA ALA A 215 17.38 23.82 -0.20
C ALA A 215 18.29 24.97 0.30
N ALA A 216 17.74 26.03 0.91
CA ALA A 216 18.52 27.23 1.27
C ALA A 216 18.82 27.40 2.77
N SER A 217 18.21 26.63 3.67
CA SER A 217 18.58 26.63 5.09
C SER A 217 19.21 25.29 5.44
N GLY A 218 20.45 25.31 5.94
CA GLY A 218 21.25 24.11 6.29
C GLY A 218 20.71 23.26 7.44
N ASN A 219 19.39 23.23 7.65
CA ASN A 219 18.72 22.24 8.48
C ASN A 219 18.23 21.13 7.55
N GLU A 220 18.69 19.90 7.80
CA GLU A 220 18.19 18.70 7.10
C GLU A 220 16.66 18.75 7.04
N PRO A 221 16.06 18.73 5.84
CA PRO A 221 14.62 18.81 5.73
C PRO A 221 14.03 17.55 6.37
N THR A 222 13.17 17.74 7.37
CA THR A 222 12.21 16.72 7.81
C THR A 222 11.32 16.38 6.63
N SER A 223 11.78 15.39 5.89
CA SER A 223 11.23 14.60 4.78
C SER A 223 10.11 15.26 3.94
N PRO A 224 10.34 15.51 2.63
CA PRO A 224 9.22 15.64 1.69
C PRO A 224 8.32 14.40 1.78
N VAL A 225 7.03 14.56 1.46
CA VAL A 225 6.08 13.44 1.39
C VAL A 225 6.69 12.34 0.54
N PRO A 226 6.87 11.11 1.05
CA PRO A 226 7.45 10.05 0.25
C PRO A 226 6.58 9.85 -0.99
N LEU A 227 7.16 9.88 -2.19
CA LEU A 227 6.48 9.59 -3.46
C LEU A 227 5.68 8.27 -3.41
N ALA A 228 6.10 7.36 -2.53
CA ALA A 228 5.38 6.14 -2.17
C ALA A 228 3.91 6.40 -1.79
N SER A 229 3.61 7.39 -0.94
CA SER A 229 2.24 7.63 -0.44
C SER A 229 1.25 8.03 -1.54
N ARG A 230 1.68 8.83 -2.53
CA ARG A 230 0.83 9.19 -3.68
C ARG A 230 0.59 7.99 -4.59
N ARG A 231 1.62 7.21 -4.85
CA ARG A 231 1.52 6.00 -5.67
C ARG A 231 0.62 4.95 -5.03
N ASP A 232 0.76 4.74 -3.73
CA ASP A 232 -0.04 3.80 -2.96
C ASP A 232 -1.52 4.19 -3.00
N TRP A 233 -1.81 5.50 -2.91
CA TRP A 233 -3.16 6.03 -3.11
C TRP A 233 -3.69 5.72 -4.53
N LEU A 234 -2.93 6.06 -5.58
CA LEU A 234 -3.35 5.82 -6.97
C LEU A 234 -3.65 4.34 -7.24
N GLN A 235 -2.98 3.42 -6.55
CA GLN A 235 -3.27 1.99 -6.66
C GLN A 235 -4.57 1.61 -5.96
N LEU A 236 -4.84 2.11 -4.75
CA LEU A 236 -6.12 1.88 -4.06
C LEU A 236 -7.29 2.48 -4.86
N ASP A 237 -7.10 3.68 -5.37
CA ASP A 237 -8.04 4.40 -6.24
C ASP A 237 -8.35 3.60 -7.53
N ALA A 238 -7.31 3.08 -8.20
CA ALA A 238 -7.48 2.17 -9.34
C ALA A 238 -8.23 0.88 -8.94
N ALA A 239 -7.95 0.31 -7.77
CA ALA A 239 -8.63 -0.89 -7.29
C ALA A 239 -10.12 -0.65 -7.01
N LEU A 240 -10.47 0.49 -6.40
CA LEU A 240 -11.86 0.90 -6.19
C LEU A 240 -12.62 1.11 -7.50
N ARG A 241 -11.98 1.71 -8.52
CA ARG A 241 -12.55 1.77 -9.87
C ARG A 241 -12.78 0.40 -10.48
N ILE A 242 -11.82 -0.51 -10.39
CA ILE A 242 -11.97 -1.88 -10.91
C ILE A 242 -13.15 -2.59 -10.25
N ALA A 243 -13.26 -2.50 -8.92
CA ALA A 243 -14.35 -3.13 -8.16
C ALA A 243 -15.73 -2.48 -8.38
N SER A 244 -15.79 -1.25 -8.94
CA SER A 244 -17.05 -0.57 -9.23
C SER A 244 -17.51 -0.70 -10.68
N GLN A 245 -16.60 -0.90 -11.64
CA GLN A 245 -16.91 -0.63 -13.06
C GLN A 245 -16.95 -1.83 -14.00
N SER A 246 -16.40 -3.00 -13.66
CA SER A 246 -15.95 -3.90 -14.75
C SER A 246 -16.39 -5.35 -14.69
N ASP A 247 -16.58 -5.92 -13.51
CA ASP A 247 -16.85 -7.35 -13.40
C ASP A 247 -17.53 -7.63 -12.04
N PRO A 248 -18.77 -8.14 -12.02
CA PRO A 248 -19.44 -8.48 -10.76
C PRO A 248 -18.70 -9.58 -9.97
N ALA A 249 -17.78 -10.31 -10.60
CA ALA A 249 -16.93 -11.30 -9.94
C ALA A 249 -15.70 -10.67 -9.25
N ILE A 250 -15.48 -9.36 -9.38
CA ILE A 250 -14.38 -8.65 -8.72
C ILE A 250 -14.93 -7.75 -7.62
N SER A 251 -14.47 -7.99 -6.39
CA SER A 251 -14.72 -7.12 -5.26
C SER A 251 -13.41 -6.68 -4.60
N LEU A 252 -13.46 -5.69 -3.72
CA LEU A 252 -12.30 -5.17 -3.00
C LEU A 252 -12.42 -5.51 -1.52
N ALA A 253 -11.59 -6.43 -1.04
CA ALA A 253 -11.42 -6.68 0.38
C ALA A 253 -10.42 -5.68 0.96
N VAL A 254 -10.72 -5.17 2.15
CA VAL A 254 -9.90 -4.17 2.82
C VAL A 254 -9.80 -4.45 4.32
N ALA A 255 -8.64 -4.14 4.89
CA ALA A 255 -8.38 -4.24 6.31
C ALA A 255 -7.62 -2.99 6.79
N HIS A 256 -8.21 -2.26 7.74
CA HIS A 256 -7.51 -1.19 8.44
C HIS A 256 -6.65 -1.78 9.56
N LEU A 257 -5.39 -1.36 9.62
CA LEU A 257 -4.41 -1.83 10.58
C LEU A 257 -3.89 -0.68 11.45
N PRO A 258 -3.77 -0.90 12.76
CA PRO A 258 -3.31 0.12 13.68
C PRO A 258 -1.81 0.39 13.51
N ALA A 259 -1.38 1.52 14.04
CA ALA A 259 0.03 1.80 14.26
C ALA A 259 0.65 0.80 15.25
N GLY A 260 1.96 0.69 15.21
CA GLY A 260 2.69 -0.24 16.07
C GLY A 260 4.19 -0.07 15.99
N ALA A 261 4.90 -1.00 16.62
CA ALA A 261 6.35 -1.09 16.59
C ALA A 261 6.80 -2.48 16.17
N VAL A 262 7.81 -2.55 15.31
CA VAL A 262 8.45 -3.80 14.89
C VAL A 262 9.79 -3.92 15.59
N ASN A 263 9.96 -5.03 16.33
CA ASN A 263 11.21 -5.45 16.94
C ASN A 263 11.53 -6.87 16.43
N GLY A 264 12.50 -6.97 15.53
CA GLY A 264 12.84 -8.20 14.83
C GLY A 264 11.64 -8.83 14.11
N ARG A 265 11.19 -10.00 14.59
CA ARG A 265 10.03 -10.73 14.05
C ARG A 265 8.71 -10.45 14.78
N ARG A 266 8.69 -9.53 15.75
CA ARG A 266 7.50 -9.20 16.53
C ARG A 266 7.00 -7.81 16.13
N TRP A 267 5.77 -7.73 15.66
CA TRP A 267 5.04 -6.49 15.44
C TRP A 267 4.02 -6.32 16.55
N THR A 268 4.19 -5.27 17.33
CA THR A 268 3.36 -4.94 18.48
C THR A 268 2.44 -3.80 18.09
N TRP A 269 1.14 -4.03 18.08
CA TRP A 269 0.13 -2.99 17.86
C TRP A 269 -0.07 -2.18 19.12
N PHE A 270 -0.10 -0.87 18.97
CA PHE A 270 -0.37 0.04 20.08
C PHE A 270 -1.81 -0.10 20.59
N GLU A 271 -2.04 0.42 21.79
CA GLU A 271 -3.38 0.58 22.34
C GLU A 271 -4.23 1.42 21.40
N ARG A 272 -5.45 0.94 21.11
CA ARG A 272 -6.25 1.49 20.00
C ARG A 272 -7.73 1.52 20.29
N CYS A 273 -8.44 2.37 19.56
CA CYS A 273 -9.89 2.39 19.57
C CYS A 273 -10.46 1.09 19.01
N GLN A 274 -11.42 0.47 19.70
CA GLN A 274 -12.08 -0.75 19.24
C GLN A 274 -12.94 -0.57 17.98
N TYR A 275 -13.15 0.67 17.53
CA TYR A 275 -13.99 1.02 16.37
C TYR A 275 -13.15 1.53 15.20
N CYS A 276 -12.51 2.69 15.34
CA CYS A 276 -11.73 3.27 14.25
C CYS A 276 -10.27 2.81 14.20
N LEU A 277 -9.82 1.94 15.12
CA LEU A 277 -8.46 1.41 15.24
C LEU A 277 -7.33 2.45 15.39
N ALA A 278 -7.66 3.74 15.50
CA ALA A 278 -6.73 4.80 15.84
C ALA A 278 -6.05 4.54 17.18
N THR A 279 -4.78 4.92 17.30
CA THR A 279 -4.06 4.89 18.58
C THR A 279 -4.87 5.65 19.64
N LYS A 280 -5.07 5.02 20.81
CA LYS A 280 -5.90 5.55 21.89
C LYS A 280 -5.24 5.23 23.23
N GLN A 281 -4.83 6.27 23.94
CA GLN A 281 -4.22 6.17 25.28
C GLN A 281 -5.24 6.42 26.40
N ASP A 282 -6.25 7.27 26.17
CA ASP A 282 -7.29 7.58 27.17
C ASP A 282 -8.42 6.54 27.16
N ARG A 283 -8.91 6.17 28.34
CA ARG A 283 -10.08 5.30 28.55
C ARG A 283 -11.42 6.00 28.33
N LYS A 284 -11.46 7.34 28.23
CA LYS A 284 -12.71 8.09 28.09
C LYS A 284 -13.26 8.00 26.67
N ARG A 285 -12.75 8.81 25.73
CA ARG A 285 -13.26 8.91 24.35
C ARG A 285 -12.12 8.86 23.34
N CYS A 286 -12.39 8.27 22.19
CA CYS A 286 -11.45 8.29 21.07
C CYS A 286 -11.40 9.69 20.45
N GLN A 287 -10.22 10.27 20.28
CA GLN A 287 -10.06 11.60 19.67
C GLN A 287 -10.47 11.64 18.19
N ARG A 288 -10.40 10.50 17.48
CA ARG A 288 -10.76 10.43 16.06
C ARG A 288 -12.25 10.23 15.81
N CYS A 289 -12.89 9.29 16.50
CA CYS A 289 -14.30 8.95 16.25
C CYS A 289 -15.26 9.41 17.36
N GLY A 290 -14.77 10.02 18.44
CA GLY A 290 -15.57 10.47 19.58
C GLY A 290 -16.15 9.35 20.46
N LEU A 291 -16.02 8.09 20.05
CA LEU A 291 -16.61 6.92 20.70
C LEU A 291 -15.98 6.65 22.07
N ALA A 292 -16.84 6.46 23.06
CA ALA A 292 -16.46 6.11 24.41
C ALA A 292 -16.06 4.63 24.54
N GLY A 293 -15.22 4.32 25.52
CA GLY A 293 -14.84 2.94 25.85
C GLY A 293 -13.34 2.79 26.11
N PRO A 294 -12.90 1.69 26.75
CA PRO A 294 -11.49 1.45 26.97
C PRO A 294 -10.74 1.22 25.63
N PRO A 295 -9.43 1.48 25.57
CA PRO A 295 -8.63 1.03 24.44
C PRO A 295 -8.58 -0.50 24.40
N VAL A 296 -8.49 -1.06 23.20
CA VAL A 296 -8.11 -2.45 23.01
C VAL A 296 -6.64 -2.58 23.37
N ASN A 297 -6.34 -3.56 24.24
CA ASN A 297 -4.99 -3.83 24.70
C ASN A 297 -4.01 -4.06 23.53
N LEU A 298 -2.72 -3.84 23.82
CA LEU A 298 -1.64 -4.20 22.91
C LEU A 298 -1.79 -5.65 22.47
N SER A 299 -1.53 -5.89 21.19
CA SER A 299 -1.56 -7.22 20.60
C SER A 299 -0.33 -7.44 19.76
N HIS A 300 0.20 -8.66 19.80
CA HIS A 300 1.40 -9.03 19.04
C HIS A 300 1.03 -9.85 17.82
N ARG A 301 1.73 -9.59 16.72
CA ARG A 301 1.71 -10.40 15.51
C ARG A 301 3.14 -10.63 15.02
N GLY A 302 3.31 -11.60 14.13
CA GLY A 302 4.57 -11.75 13.41
C GLY A 302 4.82 -10.51 12.54
N ALA A 303 5.96 -9.84 12.75
CA ALA A 303 6.39 -8.75 11.90
C ALA A 303 6.61 -9.23 10.48
N ARG A 304 6.16 -8.42 9.54
CA ARG A 304 6.34 -8.66 8.12
C ARG A 304 7.71 -8.12 7.78
N GLY A 305 8.72 -8.98 7.86
CA GLY A 305 10.07 -8.63 7.44
C GLY A 305 10.09 -8.08 6.01
N GLU A 306 11.21 -7.50 5.64
CA GLU A 306 11.43 -6.83 4.35
C GLU A 306 11.65 -7.82 3.20
N ARG A 307 11.22 -9.07 3.35
CA ARG A 307 11.21 -10.05 2.27
C ARG A 307 10.56 -9.43 1.04
N PRO A 308 11.10 -9.67 -0.16
CA PRO A 308 12.17 -10.63 -0.47
C PRO A 308 13.61 -10.11 -0.25
N TYR A 309 13.83 -8.85 0.13
CA TYR A 309 15.16 -8.24 0.15
C TYR A 309 16.08 -8.80 1.24
N ARG A 310 17.26 -9.25 0.81
CA ARG A 310 18.36 -9.74 1.67
C ARG A 310 19.65 -8.99 1.30
N ARG A 311 20.64 -8.97 2.20
CA ARG A 311 21.96 -8.41 1.88
C ARG A 311 22.58 -9.24 0.76
N LEU A 312 23.01 -8.58 -0.31
CA LEU A 312 23.64 -9.26 -1.44
C LEU A 312 25.04 -9.77 -1.09
N ALA A 313 25.72 -9.14 -0.13
CA ALA A 313 26.99 -9.64 0.43
C ALA A 313 26.86 -11.04 1.06
N ASP A 314 25.66 -11.45 1.47
CA ASP A 314 25.41 -12.81 1.98
C ASP A 314 25.26 -13.85 0.85
N LEU A 315 25.10 -13.41 -0.40
CA LEU A 315 24.73 -14.24 -1.55
C LEU A 315 25.75 -14.19 -2.70
N LEU A 316 26.47 -13.08 -2.84
CA LEU A 316 27.34 -12.75 -3.97
C LEU A 316 28.73 -12.33 -3.50
N GLY A 317 29.73 -12.52 -4.35
CA GLY A 317 31.07 -11.97 -4.14
C GLY A 317 31.12 -10.44 -4.31
N VAL A 318 32.10 -9.80 -3.68
CA VAL A 318 32.31 -8.33 -3.74
C VAL A 318 32.42 -7.83 -5.19
N GLU A 319 33.08 -8.59 -6.06
CA GLU A 319 33.22 -8.23 -7.49
C GLU A 319 31.89 -8.25 -8.25
N GLU A 320 31.02 -9.22 -7.97
CA GLU A 320 29.69 -9.30 -8.57
C GLU A 320 28.80 -8.15 -8.09
N ILE A 321 28.87 -7.82 -6.80
CA ILE A 321 28.19 -6.65 -6.23
C ILE A 321 28.67 -5.36 -6.91
N ARG A 322 29.98 -5.18 -7.07
CA ARG A 322 30.52 -4.00 -7.74
C ARG A 322 30.04 -3.89 -9.18
N ARG A 323 29.97 -5.02 -9.91
CA ARG A 323 29.43 -5.06 -11.27
C ARG A 323 27.95 -4.67 -11.31
N LEU A 324 27.13 -5.21 -10.40
CA LEU A 324 25.71 -4.84 -10.28
C LEU A 324 25.53 -3.35 -10.04
N LEU A 325 26.35 -2.75 -9.17
CA LEU A 325 26.33 -1.32 -8.88
C LEU A 325 26.66 -0.47 -10.11
N GLN A 326 27.73 -0.83 -10.83
CA GLN A 326 28.11 -0.13 -12.06
C GLN A 326 27.00 -0.19 -13.12
N ALA A 327 26.37 -1.36 -13.28
CA ALA A 327 25.28 -1.54 -14.22
C ALA A 327 24.02 -0.75 -13.81
N LEU A 328 23.67 -0.67 -12.52
CA LEU A 328 22.58 0.19 -12.03
C LEU A 328 22.86 1.68 -12.28
N GLU A 329 24.10 2.13 -12.04
CA GLU A 329 24.49 3.52 -12.28
C GLU A 329 24.41 3.88 -13.78
N ALA A 330 24.83 2.97 -14.67
CA ALA A 330 24.69 3.13 -16.10
C ALA A 330 23.21 3.27 -16.52
N LEU A 331 22.34 2.36 -16.05
CA LEU A 331 20.90 2.42 -16.36
C LEU A 331 20.23 3.71 -15.87
N ARG A 332 20.64 4.23 -14.71
CA ARG A 332 20.14 5.51 -14.19
C ARG A 332 20.56 6.67 -15.08
N ARG A 333 21.84 6.70 -15.49
CA ARG A 333 22.36 7.74 -16.38
C ARG A 333 21.59 7.76 -17.70
N ASP A 334 21.45 6.59 -18.34
CA ASP A 334 20.68 6.43 -19.58
C ASP A 334 19.23 6.90 -19.41
N SER A 335 18.58 6.57 -18.29
CA SER A 335 17.21 7.01 -18.02
C SER A 335 17.12 8.52 -17.85
N SER A 336 18.06 9.13 -17.11
CA SER A 336 18.09 10.59 -16.92
C SER A 336 18.34 11.34 -18.23
N GLU A 337 19.25 10.84 -19.07
CA GLU A 337 19.54 11.40 -20.38
C GLU A 337 18.33 11.33 -21.32
N ARG A 338 17.60 10.21 -21.34
CA ARG A 338 16.35 10.08 -22.11
C ARG A 338 15.26 11.04 -21.63
N THR A 339 15.10 11.18 -20.32
CA THR A 339 14.12 12.13 -19.76
C THR A 339 14.50 13.56 -20.10
N ALA A 340 15.80 13.91 -20.05
CA ALA A 340 16.29 15.24 -20.43
C ALA A 340 16.07 15.52 -21.92
N ALA A 341 16.35 14.55 -22.80
CA ALA A 341 16.11 14.67 -24.24
C ALA A 341 14.61 14.84 -24.55
N LYS A 342 13.73 14.03 -23.94
CA LYS A 342 12.27 14.16 -24.09
C LYS A 342 11.72 15.50 -23.59
N ALA A 343 12.37 16.10 -22.58
CA ALA A 343 11.99 17.43 -22.10
C ALA A 343 12.42 18.52 -23.08
N ALA A 344 13.64 18.43 -23.63
CA ALA A 344 14.14 19.37 -24.62
C ALA A 344 13.34 19.38 -25.93
N ASP A 345 12.80 18.23 -26.36
CA ASP A 345 11.96 18.14 -27.57
C ASP A 345 10.56 18.77 -27.41
N ARG A 346 10.15 19.18 -26.20
CA ARG A 346 8.84 19.78 -25.93
C ARG A 346 8.86 21.31 -25.86
N ASP A 347 10.04 21.92 -25.87
CA ASP A 347 10.27 23.38 -25.82
C ASP A 347 10.47 23.97 -27.23
#